data_AF-A0A840D7Q8-F1
#
_entry.id   AF-A0A840D7Q8-F1
#
_cell.length_a   1.000
_cell.length_b   1.000
_cell.length_c   1.000
_cell.angle_alpha   90.00
_cell.angle_beta   90.00
_cell.angle_gamma   90.00
#
_symmetry.space_group_name_H-M   'P 1'
#
loop_
_entity.id
_entity.type
_entity.pdbx_description
1 polymer ?
#
loop_
_entity_poly.entity_id
_entity_poly.type
_entity_poly.pdbx_seq_one_letter_code
_entity_poly.pdbx_strand_id
1 'polypeptide(L)'
;MAFYEKYLIFSGEKTRHEVLAAFSLLGNLKKVRLHLLEQNDERGWLKSNLYGGQYMETFIHLALLSRMILGEKYFESNPSWVLGDYQKDYKSTYIACTGKVEDVDYHLYMGKFMPVKKRTGKISYDNGEILIDFEDSSCQCRFYQDNSLNFSISLDSFYPKYGVLFDMVERCYEESLIPSAVDGSELQLDTLEWLFANNLSTVKRFGYDEKTKKTFFEAYKE
;
A
#
# COMPACT_ATOMS: atom_id res chain seq x y z
N MET A 1 8.73 -17.69 -15.27
CA MET A 1 8.96 -16.28 -14.92
C MET A 1 7.63 -15.71 -14.45
N ALA A 2 7.57 -14.96 -13.35
CA ALA A 2 6.31 -14.37 -12.91
C ALA A 2 5.84 -13.34 -13.96
N PHE A 3 4.53 -13.24 -14.21
CA PHE A 3 3.99 -12.46 -15.33
C PHE A 3 4.50 -11.01 -15.37
N TYR A 4 4.49 -10.31 -14.23
CA TYR A 4 4.89 -8.90 -14.14
C TYR A 4 6.39 -8.65 -14.24
N GLU A 5 7.20 -9.70 -14.15
CA GLU A 5 8.66 -9.56 -14.06
C GLU A 5 9.25 -8.93 -15.33
N LYS A 6 8.63 -9.16 -16.49
CA LYS A 6 9.08 -8.61 -17.78
C LYS A 6 8.98 -7.07 -17.88
N TYR A 7 8.29 -6.43 -16.95
CA TYR A 7 8.12 -4.97 -16.91
C TYR A 7 9.04 -4.28 -15.90
N LEU A 8 9.88 -5.04 -15.20
CA LEU A 8 10.75 -4.49 -14.16
C LEU A 8 12.11 -4.11 -14.74
N ILE A 9 12.52 -2.87 -14.49
CA ILE A 9 13.87 -2.38 -14.73
C ILE A 9 14.65 -2.43 -13.42
N PHE A 10 15.79 -3.11 -13.44
CA PHE A 10 16.72 -3.18 -12.32
C PHE A 10 17.84 -2.17 -12.50
N SER A 11 18.07 -1.32 -11.50
CA SER A 11 19.17 -0.34 -11.55
C SER A 11 20.54 -1.00 -11.34
N GLY A 12 21.57 -0.51 -12.04
CA GLY A 12 22.98 -0.75 -11.67
C GLY A 12 23.56 -2.10 -12.09
N GLU A 13 23.29 -2.57 -13.31
CA GLU A 13 23.81 -3.85 -13.88
C GLU A 13 23.49 -5.12 -13.07
N LYS A 14 22.79 -5.02 -11.95
CA LYS A 14 22.41 -6.18 -11.13
C LYS A 14 21.38 -7.04 -11.85
N THR A 15 21.70 -8.31 -11.99
CA THR A 15 20.80 -9.34 -12.45
C THR A 15 19.71 -9.62 -11.42
N ARG A 16 18.60 -10.21 -11.87
CA ARG A 16 17.53 -10.72 -11.00
C ARG A 16 18.06 -11.62 -9.88
N HIS A 17 19.03 -12.48 -10.18
CA HIS A 17 19.57 -13.41 -9.20
C HIS A 17 20.30 -12.66 -8.07
N GLU A 18 21.07 -11.64 -8.41
CA GLU A 18 21.75 -10.78 -7.43
C GLU A 18 20.76 -9.99 -6.58
N VAL A 19 19.66 -9.51 -7.16
CA VAL A 19 18.59 -8.81 -6.44
C VAL A 19 17.91 -9.73 -5.42
N LEU A 20 17.54 -10.95 -5.83
CA LEU A 20 16.93 -11.94 -4.94
C LEU A 20 17.91 -12.41 -3.84
N ALA A 21 19.17 -12.61 -4.20
CA ALA A 21 20.22 -12.96 -3.25
C ALA A 21 20.40 -11.84 -2.21
N ALA A 22 20.50 -10.59 -2.66
CA ALA A 22 20.59 -9.43 -1.77
C ALA A 22 19.35 -9.32 -0.88
N PHE A 23 18.13 -9.46 -1.42
CA PHE A 23 16.89 -9.39 -0.64
C PHE A 23 16.89 -10.38 0.55
N SER A 24 17.44 -11.58 0.40
CA SER A 24 17.51 -12.56 1.49
C SER A 24 18.40 -12.13 2.67
N LEU A 25 19.29 -11.14 2.46
CA LEU A 25 20.19 -10.59 3.49
C LEU A 25 19.53 -9.52 4.37
N LEU A 26 18.33 -9.05 4.03
CA LEU A 26 17.60 -8.04 4.82
C LEU A 26 17.26 -8.52 6.23
N GLY A 27 17.17 -9.82 6.45
CA GLY A 27 16.82 -10.41 7.74
C GLY A 27 15.31 -10.47 7.97
N ASN A 28 14.88 -10.46 9.23
CA ASN A 28 13.46 -10.59 9.56
C ASN A 28 12.73 -9.28 9.35
N LEU A 29 11.49 -9.36 8.86
CA LEU A 29 10.59 -8.23 8.77
C LEU A 29 10.29 -7.69 10.18
N LYS A 30 10.31 -6.37 10.33
CA LYS A 30 10.01 -5.68 11.61
C LYS A 30 8.80 -4.77 11.51
N LYS A 31 8.67 -4.07 10.37
CA LYS A 31 7.66 -3.05 10.25
C LYS A 31 7.20 -2.81 8.83
N VAL A 32 5.90 -2.64 8.64
CA VAL A 32 5.28 -2.20 7.39
C VAL A 32 4.59 -0.86 7.62
N ARG A 33 4.96 0.19 6.87
CA ARG A 33 4.27 1.49 6.88
C ARG A 33 3.84 1.84 5.47
N LEU A 34 2.55 2.02 5.23
CA LEU A 34 2.01 2.36 3.92
C LEU A 34 1.13 3.60 4.02
N HIS A 35 1.40 4.59 3.17
CA HIS A 35 0.75 5.89 3.16
C HIS A 35 0.13 6.18 1.79
N LEU A 36 -1.17 6.51 1.77
CA LEU A 36 -1.85 7.08 0.61
C LEU A 36 -2.49 8.40 1.02
N LEU A 37 -1.76 9.50 0.81
CA LEU A 37 -2.25 10.86 0.96
C LEU A 37 -2.59 11.42 -0.41
N GLU A 38 -3.84 11.80 -0.58
CA GLU A 38 -4.39 12.26 -1.85
C GLU A 38 -5.01 13.64 -1.72
N GLN A 39 -4.88 14.39 -2.79
CA GLN A 39 -5.45 15.73 -2.88
C GLN A 39 -6.96 15.68 -3.13
N ASN A 40 -7.52 16.80 -3.59
CA ASN A 40 -8.95 16.94 -3.79
C ASN A 40 -9.47 15.94 -4.85
N ASP A 41 -10.57 15.26 -4.54
CA ASP A 41 -11.27 14.37 -5.47
C ASP A 41 -12.73 14.79 -5.63
N GLU A 42 -13.10 15.17 -6.85
CA GLU A 42 -14.41 15.75 -7.15
C GLU A 42 -15.48 14.68 -7.39
N ARG A 43 -15.10 13.42 -7.60
CA ARG A 43 -16.03 12.33 -7.94
C ARG A 43 -17.08 12.16 -6.83
N GLY A 44 -18.35 12.32 -7.18
CA GLY A 44 -19.46 12.33 -6.23
C GLY A 44 -19.69 11.00 -5.50
N TRP A 45 -19.44 9.86 -6.16
CA TRP A 45 -19.70 8.53 -5.59
C TRP A 45 -18.77 8.20 -4.41
N LEU A 46 -17.55 8.74 -4.39
CA LEU A 46 -16.61 8.60 -3.29
C LEU A 46 -17.09 9.26 -1.98
N LYS A 47 -18.07 10.15 -2.11
CA LYS A 47 -18.69 10.87 -0.98
C LYS A 47 -19.87 10.09 -0.39
N SER A 48 -20.16 8.89 -0.90
CA SER A 48 -21.24 8.03 -0.43
C SER A 48 -20.71 6.79 0.28
N ASN A 49 -21.20 6.53 1.49
CA ASN A 49 -20.90 5.29 2.21
C ASN A 49 -21.70 4.09 1.65
N LEU A 50 -22.71 4.32 0.82
CA LEU A 50 -23.57 3.27 0.24
C LEU A 50 -22.76 2.22 -0.55
N TYR A 51 -21.63 2.64 -1.12
CA TYR A 51 -20.76 1.79 -1.93
C TYR A 51 -19.36 1.62 -1.31
N GLY A 52 -19.23 1.87 0.01
CA GLY A 52 -17.97 1.77 0.74
C GLY A 52 -17.05 3.00 0.64
N GLY A 53 -17.39 4.00 -0.17
CA GLY A 53 -16.77 5.33 -0.18
C GLY A 53 -15.23 5.30 -0.27
N GLN A 54 -14.58 6.15 0.53
CA GLN A 54 -13.11 6.25 0.59
C GLN A 54 -12.43 4.97 1.11
N TYR A 55 -13.16 4.18 1.91
CA TYR A 55 -12.65 2.94 2.47
C TYR A 55 -12.41 1.90 1.37
N MET A 56 -13.38 1.76 0.46
CA MET A 56 -13.28 0.81 -0.66
C MET A 56 -12.55 1.36 -1.87
N GLU A 57 -12.45 2.66 -2.04
CA GLU A 57 -11.71 3.20 -3.18
C GLU A 57 -10.21 3.37 -2.92
N THR A 58 -9.79 3.74 -1.71
CA THR A 58 -8.36 3.97 -1.43
C THR A 58 -7.81 3.06 -0.33
N PHE A 59 -8.50 2.93 0.80
CA PHE A 59 -7.93 2.20 1.94
C PHE A 59 -7.74 0.70 1.63
N ILE A 60 -8.60 0.10 0.80
CA ILE A 60 -8.45 -1.29 0.34
C ILE A 60 -7.06 -1.60 -0.21
N HIS A 61 -6.45 -0.67 -0.94
CA HIS A 61 -5.13 -0.87 -1.53
C HIS A 61 -4.04 -1.04 -0.45
N LEU A 62 -4.15 -0.29 0.65
CA LEU A 62 -3.24 -0.40 1.80
C LEU A 62 -3.41 -1.75 2.49
N ALA A 63 -4.66 -2.19 2.69
CA ALA A 63 -4.96 -3.46 3.32
C ALA A 63 -4.48 -4.65 2.47
N LEU A 64 -4.73 -4.60 1.15
CA LEU A 64 -4.29 -5.63 0.21
C LEU A 64 -2.76 -5.75 0.16
N LEU A 65 -2.05 -4.63 0.00
CA LEU A 65 -0.58 -4.63 0.01
C LEU A 65 -0.03 -5.17 1.34
N SER A 66 -0.67 -4.82 2.45
CA SER A 66 -0.27 -5.35 3.77
C SER A 66 -0.47 -6.85 3.86
N ARG A 67 -1.60 -7.38 3.36
CA ARG A 67 -1.87 -8.82 3.27
C ARG A 67 -0.83 -9.55 2.41
N MET A 68 -0.43 -8.95 1.29
CA MET A 68 0.62 -9.51 0.42
C MET A 68 1.99 -9.56 1.11
N ILE A 69 2.31 -8.58 1.94
CA ILE A 69 3.60 -8.51 2.66
C ILE A 69 3.62 -9.38 3.92
N LEU A 70 2.53 -9.35 4.70
CA LEU A 70 2.44 -9.95 6.04
C LEU A 70 1.88 -11.37 6.03
N GLY A 71 1.34 -11.84 4.91
CA GLY A 71 0.76 -13.18 4.79
C GLY A 71 -0.58 -13.32 5.53
N GLU A 72 -1.02 -14.58 5.72
CA GLU A 72 -2.41 -14.90 6.11
C GLU A 72 -2.78 -14.41 7.50
N LYS A 73 -1.80 -14.46 8.40
CA LYS A 73 -1.93 -14.03 9.79
C LYS A 73 -2.25 -12.53 9.93
N TYR A 74 -2.14 -11.76 8.85
CA TYR A 74 -2.58 -10.37 8.82
C TYR A 74 -4.03 -10.20 9.29
N PHE A 75 -4.93 -11.07 8.83
CA PHE A 75 -6.36 -10.96 9.18
C PHE A 75 -6.70 -11.51 10.57
N GLU A 76 -5.80 -12.26 11.19
CA GLU A 76 -5.90 -12.70 12.59
C GLU A 76 -5.51 -11.57 13.57
N SER A 77 -4.90 -10.48 13.08
CA SER A 77 -4.52 -9.36 13.92
C SER A 77 -5.74 -8.57 14.43
N ASN A 78 -5.57 -7.93 15.59
CA ASN A 78 -6.57 -7.04 16.18
C ASN A 78 -6.14 -5.57 16.00
N PRO A 79 -6.44 -4.94 14.83
CA PRO A 79 -6.05 -3.57 14.55
C PRO A 79 -6.69 -2.55 15.50
N SER A 80 -5.92 -1.51 15.81
CA SER A 80 -6.44 -0.26 16.35
C SER A 80 -6.71 0.73 15.21
N TRP A 81 -7.88 1.35 15.24
CA TRP A 81 -8.33 2.29 14.21
C TRP A 81 -8.49 3.71 14.74
N VAL A 82 -8.15 4.68 13.91
CA VAL A 82 -8.45 6.10 14.13
C VAL A 82 -9.06 6.67 12.86
N LEU A 83 -10.22 7.31 12.99
CA LEU A 83 -10.94 7.93 11.87
C LEU A 83 -11.01 9.44 12.06
N GLY A 84 -10.61 10.19 11.04
CA GLY A 84 -10.78 11.64 11.00
C GLY A 84 -11.89 11.99 10.02
N ASP A 85 -12.92 12.68 10.50
CA ASP A 85 -14.10 13.02 9.71
C ASP A 85 -14.05 14.50 9.27
N TYR A 86 -14.25 14.77 7.99
CA TYR A 86 -14.39 16.15 7.49
C TYR A 86 -15.82 16.64 7.71
N GLN A 87 -15.97 17.86 8.27
CA GLN A 87 -17.24 18.39 8.76
C GLN A 87 -18.36 18.53 7.70
N LYS A 88 -19.59 18.67 8.24
CA LYS A 88 -20.95 18.70 7.66
C LYS A 88 -21.58 17.36 7.28
N ASP A 89 -20.82 16.37 6.78
CA ASP A 89 -21.43 15.15 6.21
C ASP A 89 -20.90 13.81 6.77
N TYR A 90 -20.15 13.79 7.89
CA TYR A 90 -19.61 12.56 8.52
C TYR A 90 -18.84 11.63 7.55
N LYS A 91 -17.88 12.20 6.81
CA LYS A 91 -17.05 11.46 5.84
C LYS A 91 -15.67 11.22 6.43
N SER A 92 -15.25 9.97 6.60
CA SER A 92 -13.90 9.64 7.05
C SER A 92 -12.90 9.94 5.94
N THR A 93 -12.23 11.08 6.06
CA THR A 93 -11.21 11.57 5.11
C THR A 93 -9.80 11.26 5.59
N TYR A 94 -9.68 10.76 6.81
CA TYR A 94 -8.45 10.21 7.36
C TYR A 94 -8.78 8.85 7.97
N ILE A 95 -7.96 7.85 7.64
CA ILE A 95 -8.05 6.51 8.21
C ILE A 95 -6.64 6.11 8.60
N ALA A 96 -6.44 5.83 9.89
CA ALA A 96 -5.26 5.15 10.37
C ALA A 96 -5.65 3.77 10.92
N CYS A 97 -4.90 2.76 10.52
CA CYS A 97 -5.01 1.40 11.02
C CYS A 97 -3.62 0.93 11.44
N THR A 98 -3.45 0.62 12.71
CA THR A 98 -2.18 0.17 13.27
C THR A 98 -2.40 -1.12 14.03
N GLY A 99 -1.52 -2.08 13.84
CA GLY A 99 -1.60 -3.34 14.57
C GLY A 99 -0.28 -4.09 14.52
N LYS A 100 -0.34 -5.33 14.97
CA LYS A 100 0.81 -6.22 15.03
C LYS A 100 0.41 -7.60 14.53
N VAL A 101 1.24 -8.20 13.70
CA VAL A 101 1.16 -9.61 13.29
C VAL A 101 2.42 -10.26 13.84
N GLU A 102 2.27 -11.17 14.80
CA GLU A 102 3.41 -11.75 15.53
C GLU A 102 4.33 -10.66 16.12
N ASP A 103 5.55 -10.53 15.60
CA ASP A 103 6.55 -9.53 15.97
C ASP A 103 6.72 -8.39 14.96
N VAL A 104 5.81 -8.29 13.99
CA VAL A 104 5.84 -7.27 12.94
C VAL A 104 4.76 -6.22 13.18
N ASP A 105 5.18 -4.96 13.33
CA ASP A 105 4.25 -3.83 13.40
C ASP A 105 3.75 -3.46 11.99
N TYR A 106 2.47 -3.13 11.84
CA TYR A 106 1.97 -2.53 10.61
C TYR A 106 1.23 -1.23 10.88
N HIS A 107 1.41 -0.28 9.99
CA HIS A 107 0.85 1.05 10.08
C HIS A 107 0.34 1.51 8.71
N LEU A 108 -0.98 1.61 8.57
CA LEU A 108 -1.64 2.00 7.34
C LEU A 108 -2.30 3.34 7.53
N TYR A 109 -1.99 4.28 6.63
CA TYR A 109 -2.52 5.63 6.72
C TYR A 109 -3.06 6.06 5.36
N MET A 110 -4.33 6.45 5.36
CA MET A 110 -4.99 7.08 4.23
C MET A 110 -5.40 8.49 4.62
N GLY A 111 -5.19 9.43 3.70
CA GLY A 111 -5.70 10.78 3.79
C GLY A 111 -6.28 11.22 2.45
N LYS A 112 -7.47 11.84 2.47
CA LYS A 112 -8.15 12.44 1.32
C LYS A 112 -8.33 13.93 1.54
N PHE A 113 -8.36 14.70 0.46
CA PHE A 113 -8.46 16.17 0.52
C PHE A 113 -7.26 16.82 1.23
N MET A 114 -6.10 16.21 1.07
CA MET A 114 -4.85 16.64 1.67
C MET A 114 -4.23 17.77 0.83
N PRO A 115 -3.48 18.71 1.45
CA PRO A 115 -2.78 19.75 0.70
C PRO A 115 -1.66 19.17 -0.19
N VAL A 116 -1.12 18.02 0.20
CA VAL A 116 -0.01 17.35 -0.47
C VAL A 116 -0.45 15.96 -0.92
N LYS A 117 -0.06 15.58 -2.13
CA LYS A 117 -0.13 14.21 -2.61
C LYS A 117 1.14 13.47 -2.19
N LYS A 118 1.01 12.36 -1.47
CA LYS A 118 2.13 11.51 -1.08
C LYS A 118 1.65 10.07 -1.00
N ARG A 119 2.10 9.23 -1.93
CA ARG A 119 1.78 7.80 -1.97
C ARG A 119 3.08 7.03 -1.85
N THR A 120 3.36 6.51 -0.65
CA THR A 120 4.67 5.89 -0.34
C THR A 120 4.51 4.70 0.59
N GLY A 121 5.48 3.79 0.55
CA GLY A 121 5.61 2.69 1.50
C GLY A 121 7.01 2.60 2.09
N LYS A 122 7.12 2.04 3.29
CA LYS A 122 8.38 1.68 3.94
C LYS A 122 8.23 0.33 4.63
N ILE A 123 9.04 -0.63 4.21
CA ILE A 123 9.11 -1.97 4.78
C ILE A 123 10.47 -2.10 5.45
N SER A 124 10.51 -2.22 6.78
CA SER A 124 11.74 -2.25 7.58
C SER A 124 12.05 -3.67 8.02
N TYR A 125 13.31 -4.06 7.87
CA TYR A 125 13.87 -5.35 8.27
C TYR A 125 15.00 -5.13 9.28
N ASP A 126 15.60 -6.21 9.78
CA ASP A 126 16.75 -6.17 10.68
C ASP A 126 17.93 -5.36 10.09
N ASN A 127 18.27 -5.60 8.83
CA ASN A 127 19.51 -5.10 8.22
C ASN A 127 19.29 -4.02 7.15
N GLY A 128 18.06 -3.61 6.91
CA GLY A 128 17.74 -2.63 5.88
C GLY A 128 16.26 -2.34 5.74
N GLU A 129 15.92 -1.65 4.68
CA GLU A 129 14.55 -1.25 4.37
C GLU A 129 14.29 -1.21 2.86
N ILE A 130 13.01 -1.37 2.52
CA ILE A 130 12.49 -1.16 1.19
C ILE A 130 11.61 0.07 1.23
N LEU A 131 11.97 1.07 0.43
CA LEU A 131 11.21 2.30 0.24
C LEU A 131 10.43 2.17 -1.06
N ILE A 132 9.13 2.41 -1.03
CA ILE A 132 8.24 2.30 -2.18
C ILE A 132 7.72 3.69 -2.51
N ASP A 133 7.83 4.08 -3.78
CA ASP A 133 7.22 5.28 -4.34
C ASP A 133 6.15 4.88 -5.37
N PHE A 134 4.88 5.12 -5.06
CA PHE A 134 3.78 4.75 -5.95
C PHE A 134 3.54 5.76 -7.08
N GLU A 135 4.09 6.98 -6.95
CA GLU A 135 4.04 7.99 -8.01
C GLU A 135 5.03 7.59 -9.11
N ASP A 136 6.28 7.33 -8.71
CA ASP A 136 7.35 6.92 -9.64
C ASP A 136 7.29 5.43 -9.99
N SER A 137 6.35 4.67 -9.40
CA SER A 137 6.19 3.23 -9.60
C SER A 137 7.51 2.47 -9.41
N SER A 138 8.22 2.83 -8.34
CA SER A 138 9.56 2.34 -8.04
C SER A 138 9.68 1.89 -6.59
N CYS A 139 10.68 1.05 -6.34
CA CYS A 139 11.10 0.73 -5.00
C CYS A 139 12.62 0.69 -4.90
N GLN A 140 13.14 1.12 -3.75
CA GLN A 140 14.56 1.11 -3.44
C GLN A 140 14.81 0.24 -2.21
N CYS A 141 15.69 -0.73 -2.35
CA CYS A 141 16.23 -1.49 -1.24
C CYS A 141 17.51 -0.81 -0.71
N ARG A 142 17.54 -0.52 0.59
CA ARG A 142 18.66 0.11 1.29
C ARG A 142 19.10 -0.75 2.46
N PHE A 143 20.36 -1.17 2.46
CA PHE A 143 21.00 -1.83 3.59
C PHE A 143 21.61 -0.78 4.51
N TYR A 144 21.47 -0.98 5.82
CA TYR A 144 21.95 0.00 6.80
C TYR A 144 23.47 0.06 6.91
N GLN A 145 24.15 -1.06 6.65
CA GLN A 145 25.59 -1.19 6.88
C GLN A 145 26.41 -1.37 5.59
N ASP A 146 25.79 -1.75 4.47
CA ASP A 146 26.50 -2.02 3.22
C ASP A 146 25.78 -1.42 2.00
N ASN A 147 26.20 -0.22 1.61
CA ASN A 147 25.62 0.47 0.47
C ASN A 147 25.86 -0.24 -0.87
N SER A 148 26.84 -1.15 -0.99
CA SER A 148 27.08 -1.89 -2.23
C SER A 148 25.96 -2.87 -2.55
N LEU A 149 25.22 -3.30 -1.53
CA LEU A 149 24.07 -4.18 -1.66
C LEU A 149 22.80 -3.43 -2.07
N ASN A 150 22.76 -2.09 -1.96
CA ASN A 150 21.61 -1.29 -2.35
C ASN A 150 21.24 -1.51 -3.82
N PHE A 151 19.95 -1.45 -4.12
CA PHE A 151 19.43 -1.54 -5.48
C PHE A 151 18.08 -0.84 -5.58
N SER A 152 17.69 -0.50 -6.81
CA SER A 152 16.38 0.06 -7.13
C SER A 152 15.72 -0.78 -8.22
N ILE A 153 14.41 -0.88 -8.15
CA ILE A 153 13.56 -1.52 -9.16
C ILE A 153 12.50 -0.50 -9.54
N SER A 154 12.25 -0.32 -10.84
CA SER A 154 11.18 0.54 -11.33
C SER A 154 10.37 -0.17 -12.40
N LEU A 155 9.13 0.25 -12.59
CA LEU A 155 8.37 -0.15 -13.77
C LEU A 155 8.98 0.51 -15.01
N ASP A 156 9.05 -0.24 -16.11
CA ASP A 156 9.48 0.29 -17.39
C ASP A 156 8.52 1.40 -17.87
N SER A 157 9.09 2.59 -18.09
CA SER A 157 8.35 3.76 -18.59
C SER A 157 7.70 3.54 -19.96
N PHE A 158 8.20 2.58 -20.76
CA PHE A 158 7.57 2.20 -22.03
C PHE A 158 6.23 1.49 -21.84
N TYR A 159 5.96 0.96 -20.64
CA TYR A 159 4.71 0.28 -20.29
C TYR A 159 3.95 1.11 -19.24
N PRO A 160 3.04 2.02 -19.65
CA PRO A 160 2.20 2.71 -18.69
C PRO A 160 1.35 1.70 -17.89
N LYS A 161 0.92 2.07 -16.68
CA LYS A 161 0.16 1.19 -15.76
C LYS A 161 -0.96 0.39 -16.45
N TYR A 162 -1.73 1.03 -17.33
CA TYR A 162 -2.80 0.37 -18.08
C TYR A 162 -2.30 -0.59 -19.17
N GLY A 163 -1.13 -0.34 -19.76
CA GLY A 163 -0.52 -1.26 -20.74
C GLY A 163 -0.19 -2.62 -20.11
N VAL A 164 0.32 -2.61 -18.87
CA VAL A 164 0.56 -3.84 -18.09
C VAL A 164 -0.74 -4.58 -17.80
N LEU A 165 -1.82 -3.85 -17.47
CA LEU A 165 -3.14 -4.44 -17.21
C LEU A 165 -3.76 -5.04 -18.48
N PHE A 166 -3.65 -4.35 -19.62
CA PHE A 166 -4.18 -4.85 -20.89
C PHE A 166 -3.49 -6.14 -21.34
N ASP A 167 -2.15 -6.19 -21.28
CA ASP A 167 -1.40 -7.40 -21.61
C ASP A 167 -1.75 -8.57 -20.67
N MET A 168 -2.00 -8.28 -19.38
CA MET A 168 -2.47 -9.30 -18.42
C MET A 168 -3.82 -9.88 -18.83
N VAL A 169 -4.79 -9.01 -19.18
CA VAL A 169 -6.12 -9.42 -19.62
C VAL A 169 -6.06 -10.18 -20.94
N GLU A 170 -5.27 -9.71 -21.90
CA GLU A 170 -5.05 -10.37 -23.19
C GLU A 170 -4.48 -11.78 -22.99
N ARG A 171 -3.42 -11.91 -22.20
CA ARG A 171 -2.85 -13.21 -21.87
C ARG A 171 -3.86 -14.14 -21.18
N CYS A 172 -4.61 -13.62 -20.21
CA CYS A 172 -5.63 -14.42 -19.52
C CYS A 172 -6.69 -14.94 -20.50
N TYR A 173 -7.10 -14.09 -21.45
CA TYR A 173 -8.02 -14.48 -22.51
C TYR A 173 -7.42 -15.55 -23.44
N GLU A 174 -6.21 -15.33 -23.95
CA GLU A 174 -5.51 -16.26 -24.86
C GLU A 174 -5.22 -17.61 -24.22
N GLU A 175 -4.77 -17.61 -22.97
CA GLU A 175 -4.41 -18.81 -22.21
C GLU A 175 -5.60 -19.41 -21.45
N SER A 176 -6.80 -18.82 -21.55
CA SER A 176 -7.99 -19.24 -20.79
C SER A 176 -7.76 -19.31 -19.27
N LEU A 177 -6.98 -18.37 -18.75
CA LEU A 177 -6.69 -18.24 -17.33
C LEU A 177 -7.67 -17.26 -16.67
N ILE A 178 -7.95 -17.49 -15.39
CA ILE A 178 -8.62 -16.50 -14.56
C ILE A 178 -7.60 -15.40 -14.18
N PRO A 179 -7.92 -14.10 -14.31
CA PRO A 179 -7.00 -13.00 -13.98
C PRO A 179 -6.40 -13.09 -12.57
N SER A 180 -7.18 -13.61 -11.61
CA SER A 180 -6.74 -13.82 -10.23
C SER A 180 -5.55 -14.75 -10.07
N ALA A 181 -5.33 -15.68 -11.01
CA ALA A 181 -4.15 -16.54 -11.03
C ALA A 181 -2.87 -15.78 -11.40
N VAL A 182 -2.99 -14.56 -11.95
CA VAL A 182 -1.87 -13.73 -12.42
C VAL A 182 -1.61 -12.55 -11.50
N ASP A 183 -2.65 -11.83 -11.09
CA ASP A 183 -2.55 -10.57 -10.35
C ASP A 183 -2.73 -10.70 -8.83
N GLY A 184 -3.02 -11.91 -8.34
CA GLY A 184 -3.28 -12.17 -6.92
C GLY A 184 -4.58 -11.53 -6.42
N SER A 185 -5.51 -11.16 -7.32
CA SER A 185 -6.81 -10.61 -6.96
C SER A 185 -7.70 -11.57 -6.15
N GLU A 186 -7.34 -12.86 -6.07
CA GLU A 186 -7.95 -13.79 -5.10
C GLU A 186 -7.88 -13.27 -3.66
N LEU A 187 -6.81 -12.53 -3.32
CA LEU A 187 -6.63 -11.94 -1.99
C LEU A 187 -7.57 -10.74 -1.72
N GLN A 188 -8.20 -10.18 -2.76
CA GLN A 188 -9.06 -9.00 -2.62
C GLN A 188 -10.36 -9.34 -1.89
N LEU A 189 -10.93 -10.53 -2.12
CA LEU A 189 -12.17 -10.93 -1.46
C LEU A 189 -11.99 -11.04 0.05
N ASP A 190 -10.97 -11.77 0.52
CA ASP A 190 -10.66 -11.86 1.95
C ASP A 190 -10.34 -10.49 2.56
N THR A 191 -9.65 -9.63 1.81
CA THR A 191 -9.38 -8.25 2.23
C THR A 191 -10.67 -7.47 2.43
N LEU A 192 -11.61 -7.57 1.49
CA LEU A 192 -12.92 -6.94 1.58
C LEU A 192 -13.71 -7.48 2.77
N GLU A 193 -13.77 -8.80 2.93
CA GLU A 193 -14.46 -9.44 4.05
C GLU A 193 -13.91 -8.97 5.41
N TRP A 194 -12.58 -8.95 5.54
CA TRP A 194 -11.93 -8.42 6.74
C TRP A 194 -12.28 -6.94 6.98
N LEU A 195 -12.24 -6.12 5.93
CA LEU A 195 -12.62 -4.70 5.97
C LEU A 195 -14.07 -4.51 6.43
N PHE A 196 -15.00 -5.37 5.99
CA PHE A 196 -16.41 -5.33 6.40
C PHE A 196 -16.66 -5.89 7.81
N ALA A 197 -15.83 -6.84 8.27
CA ALA A 197 -15.97 -7.44 9.59
C ALA A 197 -15.56 -6.50 10.74
N ASN A 198 -14.76 -5.46 10.45
CA ASN A 198 -14.31 -4.51 11.45
C ASN A 198 -15.47 -3.61 11.94
N ASN A 199 -15.79 -3.70 13.23
CA ASN A 199 -16.77 -2.82 13.86
C ASN A 199 -16.17 -1.43 14.15
N LEU A 200 -16.40 -0.48 13.25
CA LEU A 200 -15.90 0.90 13.36
C LEU A 200 -16.81 1.84 14.18
N SER A 201 -17.78 1.30 14.94
CA SER A 201 -18.72 2.12 15.73
C SER A 201 -18.09 2.69 17.01
N THR A 202 -17.06 2.04 17.56
CA THR A 202 -16.41 2.40 18.84
C THR A 202 -15.01 2.98 18.69
N VAL A 203 -14.58 3.24 17.46
CA VAL A 203 -13.23 3.74 17.14
C VAL A 203 -13.04 5.20 17.53
N LYS A 204 -11.80 5.59 17.81
CA LYS A 204 -11.45 6.97 18.09
C LYS A 204 -11.73 7.84 16.86
N ARG A 205 -12.62 8.82 17.01
CA ARG A 205 -12.97 9.79 15.98
C ARG A 205 -12.48 11.19 16.32
N PHE A 206 -12.11 11.97 15.31
CA PHE A 206 -11.81 13.38 15.46
C PHE A 206 -12.30 14.20 14.27
N GLY A 207 -12.62 15.48 14.50
CA GLY A 207 -13.00 16.40 13.43
C GLY A 207 -11.76 16.96 12.72
N TYR A 208 -11.80 16.96 11.39
CA TYR A 208 -10.79 17.61 10.56
C TYR A 208 -11.18 19.07 10.32
N ASP A 209 -10.45 20.02 10.92
CA ASP A 209 -10.46 21.43 10.52
C ASP A 209 -9.17 21.79 9.75
N GLU A 210 -9.18 22.94 9.07
CA GLU A 210 -8.03 23.47 8.32
C GLU A 210 -6.74 23.57 9.18
N LYS A 211 -6.89 23.76 10.50
CA LYS A 211 -5.78 23.88 11.45
C LYS A 211 -5.14 22.53 11.77
N THR A 212 -5.96 21.48 11.90
CA THR A 212 -5.54 20.08 12.14
C THR A 212 -4.80 19.49 10.94
N LYS A 213 -5.13 19.92 9.71
CA LYS A 213 -4.38 19.57 8.48
C LYS A 213 -2.89 19.93 8.56
N LYS A 214 -2.54 21.04 9.22
CA LYS A 214 -1.15 21.51 9.24
C LYS A 214 -0.30 20.78 10.28
N THR A 215 -0.87 20.51 11.47
CA THR A 215 -0.11 19.98 12.61
C THR A 215 0.06 18.45 12.58
N PHE A 216 -0.95 17.69 12.14
CA PHE A 216 -0.86 16.22 12.19
C PHE A 216 0.10 15.64 11.15
N PHE A 217 0.29 16.28 10.00
CA PHE A 217 1.10 15.72 8.91
C PHE A 217 2.57 16.14 8.89
N GLU A 218 2.96 17.12 9.71
CA GLU A 218 4.37 17.46 9.91
C GLU A 218 5.11 16.35 10.68
N ALA A 219 4.41 15.59 11.54
CA ALA A 219 4.96 14.43 12.26
C ALA A 219 5.24 13.20 11.37
N TYR A 220 4.81 13.21 10.10
CA TYR A 220 5.01 12.10 9.15
C TYR A 220 6.04 12.45 8.05
N LYS A 221 6.86 13.49 8.30
CA LYS A 221 8.01 13.85 7.45
C LYS A 221 9.27 13.02 7.73
N GLU A 222 9.26 12.13 8.72
CA GLU A 222 10.36 11.23 9.07
C GLU A 222 10.24 9.84 8.44
#